data_AF-A0A7V3RPC8-F1
#
_entry.id   AF-A0A7V3RPC8-F1
#
_cell.length_a   1.000
_cell.length_b   1.000
_cell.length_c   1.000
_cell.angle_alpha   90.00
_cell.angle_beta   90.00
_cell.angle_gamma   90.00
#
_symmetry.space_group_name_H-M   'P 1'
#
loop_
_entity.id
_entity.type
_entity.pdbx_description
1 polymer ?
#
loop_
_entity_poly.entity_id
_entity_poly.type
_entity_poly.pdbx_seq_one_letter_code
_entity_poly.pdbx_strand_id
1 'polypeptide(L)'
;MALYPKLVRNLFLPLSLWRNGELAQRRYLREFERTQYLSTEAIRELQWQRLRALLHHAYAQCPFYRTRFDHAGMTPDDLRGLEDLRALPILEKRDLQEQCEEMVARNWPRNDLIANQTGGSTGAPVPFYLSKDRKCSRAAATLRHNRWAGWRIGDRAAVIWGAPRDRPADSWRARLRGVLLREPLWLDTANITEASLAKFHTDLLRYRP
;
A
#
# COMPACT_ATOMS: atom_id res chain seq x y z
N MET A 1 -27.89 10.12 -9.30
CA MET A 1 -26.86 9.58 -8.39
C MET A 1 -27.36 8.27 -7.80
N ALA A 2 -26.66 7.14 -7.98
CA ALA A 2 -27.10 5.87 -7.43
C ALA A 2 -26.95 5.83 -5.89
N LEU A 3 -27.98 5.39 -5.18
CA LEU A 3 -28.00 5.24 -3.70
C LEU A 3 -26.92 4.25 -3.21
N TYR A 4 -26.66 3.22 -4.01
CA TYR A 4 -25.80 2.11 -3.64
C TYR A 4 -24.31 2.50 -3.42
N PRO A 5 -23.62 3.22 -4.33
CA PRO A 5 -22.27 3.74 -4.05
C PRO A 5 -22.18 4.57 -2.76
N LYS A 6 -23.23 5.30 -2.37
CA LYS A 6 -23.26 6.05 -1.10
C LYS A 6 -23.31 5.09 0.09
N LEU A 7 -24.10 4.02 0.02
CA LEU A 7 -24.13 2.97 1.06
C LEU A 7 -22.78 2.26 1.18
N VAL A 8 -22.12 1.92 0.05
CA VAL A 8 -20.77 1.33 0.07
C VAL A 8 -19.80 2.22 0.83
N ARG A 9 -19.77 3.52 0.52
CA ARG A 9 -18.80 4.48 1.08
C ARG A 9 -19.05 4.78 2.55
N ASN A 10 -20.31 4.92 2.95
CA ASN A 10 -20.68 5.45 4.25
C ASN A 10 -21.07 4.38 5.28
N LEU A 11 -21.45 3.17 4.84
CA LEU A 11 -21.89 2.09 5.71
C LEU A 11 -21.01 0.85 5.57
N PHE A 12 -20.97 0.24 4.38
CA PHE A 12 -20.36 -1.09 4.22
C PHE A 12 -18.83 -1.07 4.32
N LEU A 13 -18.15 -0.07 3.73
CA LEU A 13 -16.71 0.07 3.85
C LEU A 13 -16.28 0.32 5.30
N PRO A 14 -16.81 1.32 6.04
CA PRO A 14 -16.45 1.52 7.44
C PRO A 14 -16.67 0.28 8.32
N LEU A 15 -17.78 -0.44 8.13
CA LEU A 15 -18.08 -1.66 8.87
C LEU A 15 -17.07 -2.78 8.55
N SER A 16 -16.72 -2.96 7.27
CA SER A 16 -15.70 -3.92 6.84
C SER A 16 -14.33 -3.61 7.45
N LEU A 17 -13.92 -2.34 7.43
CA LEU A 17 -12.65 -1.90 8.03
C LEU A 17 -12.63 -2.12 9.54
N TRP A 18 -13.72 -1.83 10.26
CA TRP A 18 -13.83 -2.12 11.69
C TRP A 18 -13.68 -3.61 11.97
N ARG A 19 -14.44 -4.45 11.26
CA ARG A 19 -14.41 -5.91 11.43
C ARG A 19 -13.02 -6.51 11.18
N ASN A 20 -12.23 -5.91 10.28
CA ASN A 20 -10.89 -6.39 9.95
C ASN A 20 -9.78 -5.75 10.82
N GLY A 21 -10.10 -4.80 11.71
CA GLY A 21 -9.09 -4.03 12.43
C GLY A 21 -8.31 -3.04 11.57
N GLU A 22 -8.85 -2.62 10.43
CA GLU A 22 -8.21 -1.77 9.41
C GLU A 22 -8.69 -0.31 9.46
N LEU A 23 -9.24 0.14 10.60
CA LEU A 23 -9.79 1.50 10.75
C LEU A 23 -8.76 2.61 10.50
N ALA A 24 -7.47 2.34 10.70
CA ALA A 24 -6.39 3.26 10.37
C ALA A 24 -6.44 3.73 8.91
N GLN A 25 -7.00 2.92 7.99
CA GLN A 25 -7.18 3.31 6.59
C GLN A 25 -8.03 4.57 6.44
N ARG A 26 -9.03 4.78 7.30
CA ARG A 26 -9.86 6.00 7.27
C ARG A 26 -9.07 7.23 7.71
N ARG A 27 -8.21 7.09 8.72
CA ARG A 27 -7.31 8.15 9.19
C ARG A 27 -6.38 8.59 8.06
N TYR A 28 -5.70 7.63 7.42
CA TYR A 28 -4.83 7.91 6.27
C TYR A 28 -5.59 8.50 5.09
N LEU A 29 -6.78 8.01 4.77
CA LEU A 29 -7.55 8.55 3.66
C LEU A 29 -7.93 10.02 3.91
N ARG A 30 -8.40 10.37 5.11
CA ARG A 30 -8.70 11.78 5.46
C ARG A 30 -7.45 12.65 5.37
N GLU A 31 -6.33 12.15 5.86
CA GLU A 31 -5.05 12.85 5.80
C GLU A 31 -4.63 13.10 4.35
N PHE A 32 -4.59 12.05 3.51
CA PHE A 32 -4.13 12.16 2.12
C PHE A 32 -5.06 13.01 1.25
N GLU A 33 -6.36 13.00 1.55
CA GLU A 33 -7.34 13.86 0.87
C GLU A 33 -7.16 15.33 1.26
N ARG A 34 -6.71 15.62 2.47
CA ARG A 34 -6.40 16.97 2.92
C ARG A 34 -5.04 17.43 2.38
N THR A 35 -4.01 16.58 2.45
CA THR A 35 -2.63 16.97 2.13
C THR A 35 -2.36 17.11 0.64
N GLN A 36 -3.19 16.54 -0.23
CA GLN A 36 -3.03 16.65 -1.69
C GLN A 36 -3.18 18.08 -2.24
N TYR A 37 -3.73 19.01 -1.46
CA TYR A 37 -3.94 20.41 -1.85
C TYR A 37 -3.03 21.39 -1.11
N LEU A 38 -2.03 20.88 -0.37
CA LEU A 38 -1.06 21.74 0.29
C LEU A 38 -0.19 22.47 -0.73
N SER A 39 0.29 23.66 -0.37
CA SER A 39 1.30 24.36 -1.17
C SER A 39 2.61 23.56 -1.17
N THR A 40 3.48 23.86 -2.13
CA THR A 40 4.79 23.22 -2.24
C THR A 40 5.61 23.39 -0.95
N GLU A 41 5.56 24.55 -0.32
CA GLU A 41 6.26 24.87 0.93
C GLU A 41 5.73 24.03 2.09
N ALA A 42 4.40 23.93 2.20
CA ALA A 42 3.77 23.11 3.23
C ALA A 42 4.03 21.60 3.03
N ILE A 43 4.14 21.14 1.78
CA ILE A 43 4.54 19.76 1.47
C ILE A 43 5.99 19.51 1.90
N ARG A 44 6.92 20.42 1.57
CA ARG A 44 8.33 20.30 1.93
C ARG A 44 8.51 20.23 3.45
N GLU A 45 7.84 21.10 4.19
CA GLU A 45 7.89 21.09 5.65
C GLU A 45 7.33 19.77 6.22
N LEU A 46 6.18 19.31 5.72
CA LEU A 46 5.59 18.04 6.16
C LEU A 46 6.50 16.83 5.84
N GLN A 47 7.15 16.83 4.69
CA GLN A 47 8.12 15.81 4.30
C GLN A 47 9.33 15.81 5.25
N TRP A 48 9.88 16.98 5.54
CA TRP A 48 11.02 17.12 6.44
C TRP A 48 10.69 16.64 7.86
N GLN A 49 9.56 17.08 8.42
CA GLN A 49 9.11 16.64 9.75
C GLN A 49 8.98 15.11 9.85
N ARG A 50 8.36 14.48 8.84
CA ARG A 50 8.17 13.02 8.79
C ARG A 50 9.46 12.27 8.58
N LEU A 51 10.33 12.79 7.70
CA LEU A 51 11.62 12.20 7.43
C LEU A 51 12.48 12.22 8.70
N ARG A 52 12.58 13.35 9.39
CA ARG A 52 13.35 13.45 10.64
C ARG A 52 12.88 12.42 11.66
N ALA A 53 11.57 12.31 11.89
CA ALA A 53 11.01 11.30 12.79
C ALA A 53 11.33 9.87 12.34
N LEU A 54 11.29 9.58 11.03
CA LEU A 54 11.65 8.28 10.47
C LEU A 54 13.14 7.97 10.68
N LEU A 55 14.03 8.92 10.45
CA LEU A 55 15.47 8.72 10.59
C LEU A 55 15.88 8.49 12.05
N HIS A 56 15.31 9.27 13.00
CA HIS A 56 15.50 8.99 14.43
C HIS A 56 15.02 7.61 14.81
N HIS A 57 13.83 7.21 14.32
CA HIS A 57 13.30 5.88 14.59
C HIS A 57 14.19 4.78 14.00
N ALA A 58 14.63 4.92 12.74
CA ALA A 58 15.50 3.95 12.07
C ALA A 58 16.84 3.81 12.80
N TYR A 59 17.50 4.92 13.13
CA TYR A 59 18.75 4.92 13.89
C TYR A 59 18.57 4.29 15.28
N ALA A 60 17.50 4.62 15.98
CA ALA A 60 17.26 4.13 17.33
C ALA A 60 16.90 2.64 17.35
N GLN A 61 16.07 2.17 16.42
CA GLN A 61 15.35 0.90 16.52
C GLN A 61 15.78 -0.17 15.52
N CYS A 62 16.46 0.19 14.42
CA CYS A 62 16.87 -0.76 13.39
C CYS A 62 18.40 -0.92 13.40
N PRO A 63 18.93 -2.09 13.80
CA PRO A 63 20.38 -2.35 13.80
C PRO A 63 21.08 -2.01 12.48
N PHE A 64 20.50 -2.38 11.34
CA PHE A 64 21.06 -2.10 10.02
C PHE A 64 21.30 -0.61 9.79
N TYR A 65 20.28 0.23 10.06
CA TYR A 65 20.38 1.66 9.80
C TYR A 65 21.30 2.35 10.81
N ARG A 66 21.32 1.91 12.08
CA ARG A 66 22.28 2.40 13.06
C ARG A 66 23.72 2.24 12.58
N THR A 67 24.11 1.03 12.17
CA THR A 67 25.45 0.74 11.66
C THR A 67 25.81 1.60 10.45
N ARG A 68 24.85 1.84 9.53
CA ARG A 68 25.06 2.68 8.35
C ARG A 68 25.33 4.15 8.70
N PHE A 69 24.59 4.69 9.67
CA PHE A 69 24.81 6.05 10.18
C PHE A 69 26.17 6.16 10.92
N ASP A 70 26.46 5.20 11.81
CA ASP A 70 27.70 5.18 12.58
C ASP A 70 28.94 5.07 11.66
N HIS A 71 28.86 4.24 10.61
CA HIS A 71 29.92 4.13 9.60
C HIS A 71 30.12 5.42 8.77
N ALA A 72 29.05 6.17 8.54
CA ALA A 72 29.13 7.49 7.92
C ALA A 72 29.64 8.58 8.90
N GLY A 73 29.82 8.26 10.18
CA GLY A 73 30.20 9.22 11.21
C GLY A 73 29.12 10.27 11.49
N MET A 74 27.85 9.91 11.31
CA MET A 74 26.71 10.84 11.41
C MET A 74 25.58 10.26 12.26
N THR A 75 24.76 11.15 12.80
CA THR A 75 23.49 10.87 13.48
C THR A 75 22.34 11.61 12.79
N PRO A 76 21.07 11.24 13.04
CA PRO A 76 19.93 11.97 12.48
C PRO A 76 19.88 13.46 12.86
N ASP A 77 20.50 13.88 13.98
CA ASP A 77 20.52 15.28 14.42
C ASP A 77 21.52 16.14 13.63
N ASP A 78 22.45 15.53 12.90
CA ASP A 78 23.40 16.22 12.04
C ASP A 78 22.75 16.72 10.73
N LEU A 79 21.58 16.18 10.39
CA LEU A 79 20.86 16.54 9.16
C LEU A 79 20.05 17.83 9.37
N ARG A 80 20.25 18.80 8.47
CA ARG A 80 19.59 20.12 8.46
C ARG A 80 18.58 20.27 7.33
N GLY A 81 18.66 19.45 6.29
CA GLY A 81 17.68 19.41 5.20
C GLY A 81 17.70 18.12 4.38
N LEU A 82 16.90 18.09 3.32
CA LEU A 82 16.82 16.94 2.41
C LEU A 82 18.14 16.69 1.67
N GLU A 83 18.94 17.73 1.48
CA GLU A 83 20.18 17.70 0.71
C GLU A 83 21.26 16.85 1.40
N ASP A 84 21.24 16.87 2.74
CA ASP A 84 22.21 16.16 3.59
C ASP A 84 22.04 14.64 3.52
N LEU A 85 20.90 14.15 3.03
CA LEU A 85 20.67 12.73 2.79
C LEU A 85 21.70 12.11 1.83
N ARG A 86 22.35 12.93 0.99
CA ARG A 86 23.41 12.48 0.06
C ARG A 86 24.65 11.97 0.78
N ALA A 87 24.86 12.36 2.04
CA ALA A 87 25.95 11.87 2.86
C ALA A 87 25.71 10.44 3.37
N LEU A 88 24.46 9.96 3.36
CA LEU A 88 24.13 8.61 3.78
C LEU A 88 24.42 7.60 2.66
N PRO A 89 25.00 6.42 2.99
CA PRO A 89 25.21 5.37 2.00
C PRO A 89 23.91 4.92 1.34
N ILE A 90 23.92 4.73 0.03
CA ILE A 90 22.76 4.24 -0.73
C ILE A 90 22.41 2.82 -0.28
N LEU A 91 21.11 2.56 -0.09
CA LEU A 91 20.59 1.22 0.17
C LEU A 91 20.53 0.43 -1.14
N GLU A 92 21.25 -0.69 -1.18
CA GLU A 92 21.30 -1.55 -2.36
C GLU A 92 20.30 -2.71 -2.26
N LYS A 93 19.97 -3.31 -3.40
CA LYS A 93 19.10 -4.50 -3.46
C LYS A 93 19.66 -5.65 -2.62
N ARG A 94 20.98 -5.83 -2.65
CA ARG A 94 21.69 -6.90 -1.93
C ARG A 94 21.55 -6.75 -0.41
N ASP A 95 21.58 -5.52 0.11
CA ASP A 95 21.37 -5.24 1.52
C ASP A 95 20.03 -5.79 2.00
N LEU A 96 18.96 -5.56 1.21
CA LEU A 96 17.62 -6.07 1.52
C LEU A 96 17.54 -7.60 1.47
N GLN A 97 18.31 -8.24 0.59
CA GLN A 97 18.33 -9.69 0.46
C GLN A 97 19.09 -10.37 1.61
N GLU A 98 20.19 -9.77 2.05
CA GLU A 98 21.10 -10.37 3.02
C GLU A 98 20.82 -9.92 4.47
N GLN A 99 20.23 -8.73 4.66
CA GLN A 99 20.12 -8.09 5.97
C GLN A 99 18.68 -7.67 6.33
N CYS A 100 17.66 -8.25 5.69
CA CYS A 100 16.24 -7.93 5.92
C CYS A 100 15.83 -7.95 7.41
N GLU A 101 16.28 -8.94 8.18
CA GLU A 101 15.95 -9.06 9.61
C GLU A 101 16.52 -7.92 10.45
N GLU A 102 17.74 -7.46 10.13
CA GLU A 102 18.40 -6.34 10.82
C GLU A 102 17.75 -4.99 10.50
N MET A 103 16.91 -4.92 9.47
CA MET A 103 16.11 -3.74 9.14
C MET A 103 14.80 -3.67 9.93
N VAL A 104 14.40 -4.74 10.63
CA VAL A 104 13.18 -4.75 11.44
C VAL A 104 13.40 -3.95 12.73
N ALA A 105 12.52 -2.97 12.97
CA ALA A 105 12.58 -2.14 14.17
C ALA A 105 12.30 -2.98 15.43
N ARG A 106 13.19 -2.91 16.43
CA ARG A 106 13.14 -3.67 17.68
C ARG A 106 11.86 -3.43 18.50
N ASN A 107 11.34 -2.21 18.45
CA ASN A 107 10.12 -1.83 19.16
C ASN A 107 8.83 -2.15 18.39
N TRP A 108 8.90 -2.81 17.24
CA TRP A 108 7.71 -3.19 16.48
C TRP A 108 7.25 -4.62 16.84
N PRO A 109 5.95 -4.84 17.10
CA PRO A 109 5.46 -6.16 17.47
C PRO A 109 5.59 -7.17 16.33
N ARG A 110 6.22 -8.32 16.61
CA ARG A 110 6.48 -9.37 15.61
C ARG A 110 5.20 -9.94 14.99
N ASN A 111 4.09 -10.00 15.75
CA ASN A 111 2.77 -10.45 15.25
C ASN A 111 2.07 -9.45 14.31
N ASP A 112 2.67 -8.28 14.08
CA ASP A 112 2.21 -7.28 13.12
C ASP A 112 3.05 -7.30 11.82
N LEU A 113 4.12 -8.08 11.78
CA LEU A 113 4.97 -8.22 10.59
C LEU A 113 4.32 -9.19 9.59
N ILE A 114 3.91 -8.65 8.45
CA ILE A 114 3.39 -9.41 7.32
C ILE A 114 4.54 -9.62 6.34
N ALA A 115 5.07 -10.83 6.28
CA ALA A 115 6.12 -11.21 5.35
C ALA A 115 5.62 -11.13 3.89
N ASN A 116 6.46 -10.60 3.00
CA ASN A 116 6.20 -10.55 1.57
C ASN A 116 7.53 -10.53 0.81
N GLN A 117 7.46 -10.66 -0.52
CA GLN A 117 8.62 -10.64 -1.38
C GLN A 117 8.30 -10.06 -2.75
N THR A 118 9.31 -9.50 -3.41
CA THR A 118 9.17 -9.04 -4.79
C THR A 118 9.02 -10.22 -5.74
N GLY A 119 8.17 -10.10 -6.77
CA GLY A 119 8.22 -10.99 -7.93
C GLY A 119 9.39 -10.63 -8.85
N GLY A 120 10.03 -11.60 -9.48
CA GLY A 120 11.09 -11.37 -10.44
C GLY A 120 11.27 -12.55 -11.39
N SER A 121 11.30 -12.30 -12.69
CA SER A 121 11.48 -13.31 -13.75
C SER A 121 12.95 -13.71 -13.98
N THR A 122 13.91 -12.97 -13.43
CA THR A 122 15.34 -13.08 -13.78
C THR A 122 16.31 -13.03 -12.59
N GLY A 123 15.85 -13.04 -11.34
CA GLY A 123 16.76 -12.99 -10.18
C GLY A 123 16.12 -13.33 -8.84
N ALA A 124 16.96 -13.38 -7.80
CA ALA A 124 16.52 -13.72 -6.44
C ALA A 124 15.47 -12.70 -5.92
N PRO A 125 14.34 -13.18 -5.37
CA PRO A 125 13.34 -12.33 -4.71
C PRO A 125 13.96 -11.49 -3.59
N VAL A 126 13.40 -10.30 -3.36
CA VAL A 126 13.76 -9.45 -2.22
C VAL A 126 12.70 -9.65 -1.14
N PRO A 127 13.05 -10.23 0.03
CA PRO A 127 12.12 -10.35 1.14
C PRO A 127 11.92 -8.98 1.81
N PHE A 128 10.72 -8.74 2.33
CA PHE A 128 10.42 -7.56 3.13
C PHE A 128 9.20 -7.77 4.04
N TYR A 129 9.07 -6.90 5.03
CA TYR A 129 7.94 -6.91 5.96
C TYR A 129 7.05 -5.69 5.78
N LEU A 130 5.74 -5.87 5.98
CA LEU A 130 4.77 -4.79 6.06
C LEU A 130 4.04 -4.86 7.41
N SER A 131 3.81 -3.72 8.05
CA SER A 131 2.89 -3.63 9.18
C SER A 131 1.42 -3.59 8.74
N LYS A 132 0.47 -3.95 9.62
CA LYS A 132 -0.97 -3.75 9.34
C LYS A 132 -1.30 -2.27 9.11
N ASP A 133 -0.63 -1.37 9.84
CA ASP A 133 -0.79 0.07 9.64
C ASP A 133 -0.29 0.52 8.26
N ARG A 134 0.86 -0.01 7.79
CA ARG A 134 1.37 0.25 6.43
C ARG A 134 0.42 -0.26 5.35
N LYS A 135 -0.23 -1.41 5.57
CA LYS A 135 -1.28 -1.95 4.69
C LYS A 135 -2.45 -0.98 4.58
N CYS A 136 -2.91 -0.44 5.71
CA CYS A 136 -3.97 0.56 5.76
C CYS A 136 -3.60 1.84 5.00
N SER A 137 -2.39 2.36 5.21
CA SER A 137 -1.86 3.52 4.49
C SER A 137 -1.79 3.27 2.97
N ARG A 138 -1.34 2.08 2.54
CA ARG A 138 -1.31 1.71 1.11
C ARG A 138 -2.71 1.73 0.50
N ALA A 139 -3.67 1.11 1.17
CA ALA A 139 -5.05 1.05 0.68
C ALA A 139 -5.68 2.45 0.59
N ALA A 140 -5.42 3.33 1.56
CA ALA A 140 -5.85 4.73 1.51
C ALA A 140 -5.22 5.49 0.33
N ALA A 141 -3.92 5.32 0.09
CA ALA A 141 -3.24 5.92 -1.04
C ALA A 141 -3.86 5.43 -2.37
N THR A 142 -4.07 4.13 -2.56
CA THR A 142 -4.71 3.58 -3.76
C THR A 142 -6.10 4.18 -4.00
N LEU A 143 -6.93 4.29 -2.95
CA LEU A 143 -8.25 4.92 -3.06
C LEU A 143 -8.17 6.38 -3.52
N ARG A 144 -7.21 7.16 -3.01
CA ARG A 144 -7.00 8.55 -3.45
C ARG A 144 -6.58 8.62 -4.92
N HIS A 145 -5.57 7.84 -5.33
CA HIS A 145 -5.09 7.87 -6.71
C HIS A 145 -6.18 7.40 -7.70
N ASN A 146 -6.96 6.38 -7.36
CA ASN A 146 -8.08 5.98 -8.23
C ASN A 146 -9.14 7.07 -8.35
N ARG A 147 -9.36 7.89 -7.30
CA ARG A 147 -10.26 9.06 -7.37
C ARG A 147 -9.78 10.09 -8.37
N TRP A 148 -8.47 10.30 -8.50
CA TRP A 148 -7.91 11.17 -9.53
C TRP A 148 -8.20 10.65 -10.94
N ALA A 149 -8.25 9.33 -11.11
CA ALA A 149 -8.67 8.67 -12.34
C ALA A 149 -10.20 8.61 -12.54
N GLY A 150 -10.98 9.29 -11.69
CA GLY A 150 -12.45 9.34 -11.78
C GLY A 150 -13.18 8.15 -11.14
N TRP A 151 -12.47 7.14 -10.64
CA TRP A 151 -13.08 6.00 -9.98
C TRP A 151 -13.19 6.20 -8.47
N ARG A 152 -14.36 5.90 -7.90
CA ARG A 152 -14.55 5.88 -6.45
C ARG A 152 -15.03 4.50 -6.03
N ILE A 153 -14.63 4.08 -4.83
CA ILE A 153 -15.15 2.83 -4.26
C ILE A 153 -16.68 2.80 -4.31
N GLY A 154 -17.25 1.68 -4.73
CA GLY A 154 -18.69 1.54 -4.95
C GLY A 154 -19.16 1.99 -6.33
N ASP A 155 -18.31 2.52 -7.21
CA ASP A 155 -18.58 2.62 -8.64
C ASP A 155 -18.35 1.25 -9.30
N ARG A 156 -18.96 1.01 -10.47
CA ARG A 156 -18.59 -0.19 -11.24
C ARG A 156 -17.16 0.01 -11.74
N ALA A 157 -16.41 -1.10 -11.80
CA ALA A 157 -15.11 -1.16 -12.47
C ALA A 157 -14.83 -2.61 -12.85
N ALA A 158 -13.95 -2.79 -13.83
CA ALA A 158 -13.31 -4.07 -14.11
C ALA A 158 -11.82 -3.95 -13.81
N VAL A 159 -11.24 -5.05 -13.31
CA VAL A 159 -9.81 -5.19 -13.03
C VAL A 159 -9.31 -6.33 -13.88
N ILE A 160 -8.38 -6.00 -14.79
CA ILE A 160 -7.66 -6.95 -15.62
C ILE A 160 -6.35 -7.26 -14.89
N TRP A 161 -6.20 -8.48 -14.38
CA TRP A 161 -5.09 -8.82 -13.47
C TRP A 161 -4.63 -10.26 -13.60
N GLY A 162 -3.31 -10.46 -13.56
CA GLY A 162 -2.67 -11.73 -13.89
C GLY A 162 -1.99 -12.45 -12.73
N ALA A 163 -2.18 -12.01 -11.48
CA ALA A 163 -1.62 -12.70 -10.32
C ALA A 163 -2.68 -13.57 -9.63
N PRO A 164 -2.61 -14.92 -9.73
CA PRO A 164 -3.60 -15.82 -9.13
C PRO A 164 -3.72 -15.67 -7.61
N ARG A 165 -2.62 -15.28 -6.94
CA ARG A 165 -2.58 -15.04 -5.48
C ARG A 165 -3.46 -13.88 -5.02
N ASP A 166 -3.76 -12.94 -5.91
CA ASP A 166 -4.57 -11.76 -5.61
C ASP A 166 -6.06 -11.98 -5.93
N ARG A 167 -6.40 -13.15 -6.50
CA ARG A 167 -7.76 -13.49 -6.87
C ARG A 167 -8.67 -13.47 -5.63
N PRO A 168 -9.86 -12.84 -5.70
CA PRO A 168 -10.83 -12.89 -4.61
C PRO A 168 -11.15 -14.34 -4.23
N ALA A 169 -11.20 -14.63 -2.93
CA ALA A 169 -11.51 -15.95 -2.44
C ALA A 169 -12.90 -16.41 -2.91
N ASP A 170 -13.08 -17.68 -3.26
CA ASP A 170 -14.36 -18.20 -3.76
C ASP A 170 -15.29 -18.72 -2.65
N SER A 171 -15.28 -18.05 -1.50
CA SER A 171 -16.18 -18.40 -0.38
C SER A 171 -17.47 -17.61 -0.44
N TRP A 172 -18.56 -18.15 0.12
CA TRP A 172 -19.84 -17.42 0.21
C TRP A 172 -19.69 -16.08 0.95
N ARG A 173 -18.82 -16.01 1.96
CA ARG A 173 -18.51 -14.77 2.69
C ARG A 173 -17.81 -13.74 1.80
N ALA A 174 -16.86 -14.18 0.99
CA ALA A 174 -16.16 -13.32 0.03
C ALA A 174 -17.10 -12.84 -1.07
N ARG A 175 -18.00 -13.70 -1.57
CA ARG A 175 -19.06 -13.31 -2.51
C ARG A 175 -20.00 -12.26 -1.91
N LEU A 176 -20.46 -12.46 -0.67
CA LEU A 176 -21.28 -11.48 0.04
C LEU A 176 -20.54 -10.15 0.23
N ARG A 177 -19.26 -10.19 0.63
CA ARG A 177 -18.42 -8.99 0.75
C ARG A 177 -18.26 -8.29 -0.61
N GLY A 178 -18.01 -9.06 -1.66
CA GLY A 178 -17.87 -8.56 -3.03
C GLY A 178 -19.12 -7.85 -3.52
N VAL A 179 -20.30 -8.39 -3.17
CA VAL A 179 -21.56 -7.66 -3.35
C VAL A 179 -21.55 -6.41 -2.47
N LEU A 180 -21.50 -6.50 -1.15
CA LEU A 180 -21.64 -5.34 -0.25
C LEU A 180 -20.66 -4.17 -0.53
N LEU A 181 -19.44 -4.46 -0.95
CA LEU A 181 -18.43 -3.45 -1.28
C LEU A 181 -18.38 -3.07 -2.77
N ARG A 182 -19.21 -3.73 -3.61
CA ARG A 182 -19.17 -3.65 -5.07
C ARG A 182 -17.74 -3.82 -5.59
N GLU A 183 -17.15 -4.97 -5.29
CA GLU A 183 -15.83 -5.31 -5.80
C GLU A 183 -15.81 -5.26 -7.35
N PRO A 184 -14.70 -4.80 -7.95
CA PRO A 184 -14.58 -4.77 -9.40
C PRO A 184 -14.74 -6.15 -10.03
N LEU A 185 -15.24 -6.18 -11.26
CA LEU A 185 -15.26 -7.38 -12.08
C LEU A 185 -13.82 -7.85 -12.35
N TRP A 186 -13.45 -9.02 -11.84
CA TRP A 186 -12.11 -9.58 -12.01
C TRP A 186 -11.99 -10.34 -13.33
N LEU A 187 -11.05 -9.92 -14.18
CA LEU A 187 -10.71 -10.53 -15.46
C LEU A 187 -9.28 -11.09 -15.36
N ASP A 188 -9.20 -12.42 -15.28
CA ASP A 188 -7.97 -13.16 -14.94
C ASP A 188 -7.05 -13.35 -16.15
N THR A 189 -5.92 -12.65 -16.17
CA THR A 189 -4.96 -12.72 -17.28
C THR A 189 -3.83 -13.72 -17.07
N ALA A 190 -3.91 -14.61 -16.07
CA ALA A 190 -2.86 -15.61 -15.86
C ALA A 190 -2.74 -16.59 -17.04
N ASN A 191 -3.84 -16.91 -17.70
CA ASN A 191 -3.89 -17.74 -18.91
C ASN A 191 -4.90 -17.13 -19.92
N ILE A 192 -4.40 -16.34 -20.87
CA ILE A 192 -5.24 -15.71 -21.90
C ILE A 192 -5.42 -16.68 -23.08
N THR A 193 -6.68 -16.91 -23.47
CA THR A 193 -7.08 -17.67 -24.66
C THR A 193 -8.16 -16.89 -25.41
N GLU A 194 -8.42 -17.21 -26.68
CA GLU A 194 -9.51 -16.57 -27.44
C GLU A 194 -10.87 -16.72 -26.73
N ALA A 195 -11.14 -17.91 -26.18
CA ALA A 195 -12.34 -18.16 -25.41
C ALA A 195 -12.44 -17.30 -24.14
N SER A 196 -11.33 -17.09 -23.41
CA SER A 196 -11.34 -16.23 -22.22
C SER A 196 -11.51 -14.75 -22.58
N LEU A 197 -10.93 -14.29 -23.69
CA LEU A 197 -11.14 -12.94 -24.22
C LEU A 197 -12.60 -12.71 -24.67
N ALA A 198 -13.23 -13.68 -25.34
CA ALA A 198 -14.64 -13.61 -25.72
C ALA A 198 -15.55 -13.52 -24.48
N LYS A 199 -15.20 -14.25 -23.41
CA LYS A 199 -15.88 -14.16 -22.12
C LYS A 199 -15.68 -12.77 -21.49
N PHE A 200 -14.47 -12.22 -21.51
CA PHE A 200 -14.20 -10.87 -20.98
C PHE A 200 -15.05 -9.82 -21.68
N HIS A 201 -15.10 -9.88 -23.01
CA HIS A 201 -15.94 -8.99 -23.81
C HIS A 201 -17.42 -9.07 -23.39
N THR A 202 -17.96 -10.28 -23.27
CA THR A 202 -19.34 -10.51 -22.83
C THR A 202 -19.60 -9.98 -21.42
N ASP A 203 -18.70 -10.26 -20.48
CA ASP A 203 -18.83 -9.81 -19.08
C ASP A 203 -18.74 -8.28 -18.97
N LEU A 204 -17.88 -7.63 -19.75
CA LEU A 204 -17.74 -6.17 -19.81
C LEU A 204 -19.01 -5.50 -20.35
N LEU A 205 -19.57 -6.01 -21.46
CA LEU A 205 -20.82 -5.47 -22.04
C LEU A 205 -22.01 -5.61 -21.09
N ARG A 206 -22.06 -6.69 -20.31
CA ARG A 206 -23.11 -6.94 -19.31
C ARG A 206 -22.95 -6.08 -18.06
N TYR A 207 -21.73 -6.01 -17.52
CA TYR A 207 -21.46 -5.32 -16.27
C TYR A 207 -21.43 -3.79 -16.44
N ARG A 208 -20.99 -3.31 -17.61
CA ARG A 208 -20.81 -1.89 -17.96
C ARG A 208 -20.00 -1.15 -16.89
N PRO A 209 -18.70 -1.51 -16.75
CA PRO A 209 -17.82 -0.90 -15.76
C PRO A 209 -17.65 0.59 -15.94
#